data_AF-J2ZRE1-F1
#
_entry.id   AF-J2ZRE1-F1
#
_cell.length_a   1.000
_cell.length_b   1.000
_cell.length_c   1.000
_cell.angle_alpha   90.00
_cell.angle_beta   90.00
_cell.angle_gamma   90.00
#
_symmetry.space_group_name_H-M   'P 1'
#
loop_
_entity.id
_entity.type
_entity.pdbx_description
1 polymer ?
#
loop_
_entity_poly.entity_id
_entity_poly.type
_entity_poly.pdbx_seq_one_letter_code
_entity_poly.pdbx_strand_id
1 'polypeptide(L)'
;MADTEQKKVSKTTLKTAARYVARMKRGERILRDSAGRVQWASGKSVGRVTLGYLMNEGLVRELDTDLFGDRSRGQTLGLTN
;
A
#
# COMPACT_ATOMS: atom_id res chain seq x y z
N MET A 1 -27.22 -13.65 1.14
CA MET A 1 -26.25 -12.85 0.36
C MET A 1 -25.91 -11.67 1.24
N ALA A 2 -24.66 -11.55 1.69
CA ALA A 2 -24.28 -10.54 2.68
C ALA A 2 -24.28 -9.15 2.02
N ASP A 3 -25.18 -8.28 2.49
CA ASP A 3 -25.14 -6.84 2.26
C ASP A 3 -23.77 -6.32 2.67
N THR A 4 -22.88 -6.20 1.69
CA THR A 4 -21.57 -5.60 1.91
C THR A 4 -21.81 -4.11 1.82
N GLU A 5 -22.16 -3.53 2.96
CA GLU A 5 -22.25 -2.09 3.18
C GLU A 5 -20.95 -1.46 2.63
N GLN A 6 -21.00 -0.94 1.40
CA GLN A 6 -19.89 -0.21 0.80
C GLN A 6 -19.71 1.04 1.65
N LYS A 7 -18.84 0.97 2.68
CA LYS A 7 -18.41 2.14 3.44
C LYS A 7 -17.90 3.16 2.44
N LYS A 8 -18.68 4.21 2.21
CA LYS A 8 -18.33 5.31 1.28
C LYS A 8 -16.93 5.81 1.66
N VAL A 9 -15.95 5.50 0.83
CA VAL A 9 -14.56 5.90 1.04
C VAL A 9 -14.50 7.43 1.01
N SER A 10 -13.80 8.04 1.96
CA SER A 10 -13.72 9.49 2.04
C SER A 10 -13.06 10.09 0.80
N LYS A 11 -13.50 11.29 0.36
CA LYS A 11 -12.86 12.04 -0.74
C LYS A 11 -11.36 12.25 -0.51
N THR A 12 -10.96 12.41 0.75
CA THR A 12 -9.56 12.55 1.18
C THR A 12 -8.75 11.28 0.89
N THR A 13 -9.31 10.11 1.18
CA THR A 13 -8.67 8.82 0.89
C THR A 13 -8.47 8.65 -0.62
N LEU A 14 -9.49 8.94 -1.44
CA LEU A 14 -9.40 8.86 -2.90
C LEU A 14 -8.31 9.79 -3.46
N LYS A 15 -8.27 11.05 -3.00
CA LYS A 15 -7.24 12.01 -3.43
C LYS A 15 -5.83 11.57 -3.02
N THR A 16 -5.70 10.98 -1.83
CA THR A 16 -4.41 10.47 -1.34
C THR A 16 -3.99 9.21 -2.10
N ALA A 17 -4.92 8.31 -2.41
CA ALA A 17 -4.69 7.12 -3.22
C ALA A 17 -4.17 7.49 -4.62
N ALA A 18 -4.79 8.47 -5.28
CA ALA A 18 -4.32 8.97 -6.58
C ALA A 18 -2.87 9.51 -6.51
N ARG A 19 -2.52 10.23 -5.43
CA ARG A 19 -1.15 10.70 -5.19
C ARG A 19 -0.17 9.54 -4.99
N TYR A 20 -0.59 8.51 -4.27
CA TYR A 20 0.23 7.33 -4.03
C TYR A 20 0.52 6.59 -5.33
N VAL A 21 -0.51 6.37 -6.16
CA VAL A 21 -0.36 5.78 -7.50
C VAL A 21 0.57 6.60 -8.37
N ALA A 22 0.43 7.94 -8.38
CA ALA A 22 1.32 8.81 -9.15
C ALA A 22 2.79 8.70 -8.72
N ARG A 23 3.06 8.55 -7.41
CA ARG A 23 4.42 8.32 -6.89
C ARG A 23 4.94 6.95 -7.32
N MET A 24 4.11 5.91 -7.23
CA MET A 24 4.49 4.56 -7.68
C MET A 24 4.80 4.50 -9.19
N LYS A 25 4.02 5.22 -10.02
CA LYS A 25 4.32 5.37 -11.46
C LYS A 25 5.65 6.08 -11.74
N ARG A 26 6.16 6.88 -10.80
CA ARG A 26 7.49 7.51 -10.87
C ARG A 26 8.61 6.61 -10.33
N GLY A 27 8.29 5.36 -9.98
CA GLY A 27 9.25 4.39 -9.45
C GLY A 27 9.43 4.42 -7.94
N GLU A 28 8.67 5.24 -7.20
CA GLU A 28 8.71 5.19 -5.74
C GLU A 28 8.11 3.89 -5.21
N ARG A 29 8.72 3.33 -4.16
CA ARG A 29 8.31 2.07 -3.54
C ARG A 29 7.84 2.28 -2.11
N ILE A 30 6.94 1.42 -1.70
CA ILE A 30 6.47 1.31 -0.33
C ILE A 30 7.19 0.12 0.32
N LEU A 31 7.78 0.34 1.49
CA LEU A 31 8.61 -0.62 2.21
C LEU A 31 8.10 -0.74 3.64
N ARG A 32 8.42 -1.87 4.28
CA ARG A 32 8.20 -2.06 5.72
C ARG A 32 9.51 -1.79 6.47
N ASP A 33 9.45 -0.98 7.53
CA ASP A 33 10.60 -0.74 8.40
C ASP A 33 10.84 -1.91 9.37
N SER A 34 11.93 -1.85 10.15
CA SER A 34 12.29 -2.88 11.13
C SER A 34 11.27 -3.01 12.27
N ALA A 35 10.38 -2.04 12.46
CA ALA A 35 9.29 -2.07 13.41
C ALA A 35 7.98 -2.54 12.78
N GLY A 36 8.00 -3.01 11.53
CA GLY A 36 6.84 -3.50 10.82
C GLY A 36 5.93 -2.40 10.25
N ARG A 37 6.34 -1.13 10.27
CA ARG A 37 5.54 0.01 9.79
C ARG A 37 5.75 0.22 8.31
N VAL A 38 4.68 0.58 7.62
CA VAL A 38 4.72 0.83 6.17
C VAL A 38 5.09 2.28 5.89
N GLN A 39 6.13 2.49 5.10
CA GLN A 39 6.67 3.79 4.73
C GLN A 39 7.09 3.83 3.27
N TRP A 40 7.17 5.01 2.69
CA TRP A 40 7.84 5.22 1.41
C TRP A 40 9.34 4.96 1.58
N ALA A 41 10.04 4.63 0.49
CA ALA A 41 11.50 4.54 0.48
C ALA A 41 12.21 5.82 0.97
N SER A 42 11.53 6.98 0.91
CA SER A 42 11.97 8.25 1.48
C SER A 42 11.80 8.38 3.00
N GLY A 43 11.35 7.35 3.71
CA GLY A 43 11.09 7.36 5.15
C GLY A 43 9.77 8.01 5.57
N LYS A 44 8.97 8.51 4.63
CA LYS A 44 7.66 9.10 4.92
C LYS A 44 6.63 8.00 5.20
N SER A 45 5.87 8.12 6.29
CA SER A 45 4.82 7.16 6.62
C SER A 45 3.75 7.05 5.54
N VAL A 46 3.25 5.83 5.35
CA VAL A 46 2.13 5.51 4.44
C VAL A 46 0.86 5.31 5.28
N GLY A 47 -0.22 5.98 4.90
CA GLY A 47 -1.49 5.88 5.61
C GLY A 47 -2.14 4.51 5.43
N ARG A 48 -2.33 3.76 6.53
CA ARG A 48 -2.90 2.40 6.54
C ARG A 48 -4.25 2.30 5.82
N VAL A 49 -5.14 3.28 6.00
CA VAL A 49 -6.47 3.30 5.35
C VAL A 49 -6.36 3.46 3.84
N THR A 50 -5.48 4.34 3.36
CA THR A 50 -5.27 4.56 1.92
C THR A 50 -4.60 3.35 1.28
N LEU A 51 -3.63 2.75 1.97
CA LEU A 51 -2.98 1.54 1.49
C LEU A 51 -3.95 0.36 1.42
N GLY A 52 -4.78 0.16 2.44
CA GLY A 52 -5.82 -0.88 2.42
C GLY A 52 -6.82 -0.71 1.27
N TYR A 53 -7.20 0.53 0.97
CA TYR A 53 -8.01 0.84 -0.22
C TYR A 53 -7.28 0.42 -1.51
N LEU A 54 -6.02 0.82 -1.68
CA LEU A 54 -5.24 0.47 -2.87
C LEU A 54 -5.04 -1.05 -3.04
N MET A 55 -4.88 -1.79 -1.95
CA MET A 55 -4.80 -3.26 -1.98
C MET A 55 -6.14 -3.88 -2.40
N ASN A 56 -7.26 -3.39 -1.86
CA ASN A 56 -8.59 -3.88 -2.20
C ASN A 56 -8.94 -3.62 -3.68
N GLU A 57 -8.49 -2.50 -4.23
CA GLU A 57 -8.62 -2.17 -5.65
C GLU A 57 -7.62 -2.93 -6.55
N GLY A 58 -6.72 -3.74 -5.98
CA GLY A 58 -5.70 -4.48 -6.73
C GLY A 58 -4.60 -3.60 -7.34
N LEU A 59 -4.51 -2.32 -6.96
CA LEU A 59 -3.51 -1.37 -7.46
C LEU A 59 -2.14 -1.53 -6.81
N VAL A 60 -2.10 -2.19 -5.65
CA VAL A 60 -0.89 -2.52 -4.91
C VAL A 60 -1.02 -3.96 -4.42
N ARG A 61 0.06 -4.72 -4.46
CA ARG A 61 0.16 -5.97 -3.73
C ARG A 61 1.28 -5.89 -2.71
N GLU A 62 0.99 -6.37 -1.52
CA GLU A 62 2.03 -6.71 -0.57
C GLU A 62 2.69 -7.98 -1.08
N LEU A 63 3.99 -7.92 -1.40
CA LEU A 63 4.75 -9.14 -1.62
C LEU A 63 5.27 -9.53 -0.24
N ASP A 64 4.73 -10.62 0.30
CA ASP A 64 5.38 -11.30 1.39
C ASP A 64 6.80 -11.63 0.93
N THR A 65 7.79 -10.99 1.55
CA THR A 65 9.17 -11.47 1.46
C THR A 65 9.26 -12.73 2.29
N ASP A 66 8.84 -13.84 1.70
CA ASP A 66 9.27 -15.15 2.15
C ASP A 66 9.58 -16.04 0.95
N LEU A 67 10.80 -15.88 0.43
CA LEU A 67 11.49 -16.94 -0.31
C LEU A 67 12.63 -17.56 0.54
N PHE A 68 12.97 -16.97 1.70
CA PHE A 68 14.15 -17.37 2.51
C PHE A 68 14.03 -17.11 4.04
N GLY A 69 12.84 -16.89 4.60
CA GLY A 69 12.62 -16.81 6.05
C GLY A 69 13.02 -15.50 6.74
N ASP A 70 13.36 -14.44 5.99
CA ASP A 70 13.70 -13.13 6.57
C ASP A 70 12.47 -12.22 6.65
N ARG A 71 11.73 -12.33 7.76
CA ARG A 71 10.51 -11.54 8.05
C ARG A 71 10.77 -10.05 8.35
N SER A 72 12.03 -9.59 8.30
CA SER A 72 12.39 -8.23 8.71
C SER A 72 12.29 -7.17 7.61
N ARG A 73 12.02 -7.54 6.34
CA ARG A 73 12.16 -6.65 5.16
C ARG A 73 11.07 -6.79 4.09
N GLY A 74 9.80 -6.94 4.48
CA GLY A 74 8.66 -6.94 3.55
C GLY A 74 8.68 -5.76 2.57
N GLN A 75 8.69 -6.04 1.27
CA GLN A 75 8.59 -5.02 0.20
C GLN A 75 7.16 -4.98 -0.33
N THR A 76 6.52 -3.81 -0.29
CA THR A 76 5.23 -3.60 -0.96
C THR A 76 5.53 -3.06 -2.36
N LEU A 77 5.51 -3.93 -3.36
CA LEU A 77 5.67 -3.52 -4.76
C LEU A 77 4.34 -2.94 -5.29
N GLY A 78 4.39 -1.71 -5.79
CA GLY A 78 3.30 -1.15 -6.59
C GLY A 78 3.20 -1.96 -7.88
N LEU A 79 2.07 -2.65 -8.10
CA LEU A 79 1.80 -3.31 -9.38
C LEU A 79 1.24 -2.26 -10.33
N THR A 80 2.15 -1.56 -11.01
CA THR A 80 1.76 -0.80 -12.21
C THR A 80 1.49 -1.80 -13.32
N ASN A 81 0.21 -2.14 -13.54
CA ASN A 81 -0.25 -2.47 -14.89
C ASN A 81 -0.19 -1.20 -15.76
#